data_AF-A0A485DDK2-F1
#
_entry.id   AF-A0A485DDK2-F1
#
_cell.length_a   1.000
_cell.length_b   1.000
_cell.length_c   1.000
_cell.angle_alpha   90.00
_cell.angle_beta   90.00
_cell.angle_gamma   90.00
#
_symmetry.space_group_name_H-M   'P 1'
#
loop_
_entity.id
_entity.type
_entity.pdbx_description
1 polymer ?
#
loop_
_entity_poly.entity_id
_entity_poly.type
_entity_poly.pdbx_seq_one_letter_code
_entity_poly.pdbx_strand_id
1 'polypeptide(L)'
;MRNILRLVFLTFGLAGCALTATAAPAIPVRATVVQLLPHVAERPLPGRIEAIHDVEIRARTEGTIVQRHFQDGQYVRKGDRLFTLR
;
A
#
# COMPACT_ATOMS: atom_id res chain seq x y z
N MET A 1 60.02 45.07 -50.36
CA MET A 1 60.23 43.91 -49.46
C MET A 1 59.67 44.07 -48.03
N ARG A 2 58.94 45.14 -47.69
CA ARG A 2 58.38 45.36 -46.33
C ARG A 2 56.99 44.72 -46.10
N ASN A 3 56.25 44.42 -47.17
CA ASN A 3 54.88 43.91 -47.09
C ASN A 3 54.79 42.37 -47.05
N ILE A 4 55.85 41.67 -47.47
CA ILE A 4 55.92 40.19 -47.43
C ILE A 4 56.08 39.70 -45.97
N LEU A 5 56.83 40.43 -45.15
CA LEU A 5 57.02 40.10 -43.73
C LEU A 5 55.71 40.23 -42.91
N ARG A 6 54.82 41.14 -43.29
CA ARG A 6 53.51 41.33 -42.62
C ARG A 6 52.52 40.21 -42.94
N LEU A 7 52.62 39.62 -44.13
CA LEU A 7 51.71 38.56 -44.55
C LEU A 7 52.04 37.21 -43.88
N VAL A 8 53.33 36.93 -43.66
CA VAL A 8 53.80 35.72 -42.96
C VAL A 8 53.46 35.76 -41.46
N PHE A 9 53.46 36.94 -40.85
CA PHE A 9 53.09 37.07 -39.44
C PHE A 9 51.57 36.90 -39.21
N LEU A 10 50.76 37.27 -40.19
CA LEU A 10 49.30 37.14 -40.11
C LEU A 10 48.83 35.68 -40.29
N THR A 11 49.54 34.87 -41.09
CA THR A 11 49.21 33.45 -41.28
C THR A 11 49.62 32.59 -40.08
N PHE A 12 50.67 32.96 -39.35
CA PHE A 12 51.08 32.23 -38.13
C PHE A 12 50.12 32.47 -36.94
N GLY A 13 49.48 33.65 -36.87
CA GLY A 13 48.51 33.99 -35.83
C GLY A 13 47.19 33.18 -35.92
N LEU A 14 46.79 32.74 -37.12
CA LEU A 14 45.54 31.97 -37.30
C LEU A 14 45.69 30.48 -37.00
N ALA A 15 46.91 29.92 -37.01
CA ALA A 15 47.14 28.50 -36.75
C ALA A 15 47.08 28.12 -35.25
N GLY A 16 47.16 29.10 -34.35
CA GLY A 16 47.15 28.87 -32.90
C GLY A 16 45.77 28.74 -32.26
N CYS A 17 44.68 29.02 -33.00
CA CYS A 17 43.32 29.02 -32.48
C CYS A 17 42.56 27.74 -32.87
N ALA A 18 43.18 26.57 -32.66
CA ALA A 18 42.46 25.31 -32.69
C ALA A 18 41.85 25.08 -31.29
N LEU A 19 40.54 25.31 -31.15
CA LEU A 19 39.79 25.04 -29.93
C LEU A 19 39.89 23.55 -29.56
N THR A 20 40.68 23.22 -28.55
CA THR A 20 40.58 21.93 -27.86
C THR A 20 39.44 22.02 -26.85
N ALA A 21 38.28 21.44 -27.19
CA ALA A 21 37.19 21.29 -26.23
C ALA A 21 37.63 20.31 -25.12
N THR A 22 37.83 20.82 -23.91
CA THR A 22 38.09 19.97 -22.74
C THR A 22 36.77 19.38 -22.24
N ALA A 23 36.71 18.06 -22.08
CA ALA A 23 35.56 17.40 -21.49
C ALA A 23 35.43 17.79 -20.01
N ALA A 24 34.21 18.12 -19.57
CA ALA A 24 33.93 18.47 -18.18
C ALA A 24 34.16 17.25 -17.25
N PRO A 25 34.63 17.46 -16.02
CA PRO A 25 34.85 16.38 -15.07
C PRO A 25 33.52 15.70 -14.67
N ALA A 26 33.53 14.37 -14.59
CA ALA A 26 32.35 13.60 -14.20
C ALA A 26 32.00 13.87 -12.72
N ILE A 27 30.72 14.20 -12.47
CA ILE A 27 30.19 14.42 -11.13
C ILE A 27 29.86 13.06 -10.50
N PRO A 28 30.42 12.70 -9.34
CA PRO A 28 30.14 11.41 -8.71
C PRO A 28 28.69 11.35 -8.22
N VAL A 29 27.95 10.31 -8.61
CA VAL A 29 26.58 10.03 -8.16
C VAL A 29 26.52 8.67 -7.48
N ARG A 30 25.65 8.55 -6.46
CA ARG A 30 25.35 7.28 -5.81
C ARG A 30 24.12 6.67 -6.46
N ALA A 31 24.29 5.55 -7.15
CA ALA A 31 23.18 4.76 -7.69
C ALA A 31 22.92 3.55 -6.80
N THR A 32 21.65 3.14 -6.70
CA THR A 32 21.24 1.86 -6.14
C THR A 32 20.38 1.13 -7.15
N VAL A 33 20.49 -0.20 -7.20
CA VAL A 33 19.67 -1.02 -8.09
C VAL A 33 18.27 -1.14 -7.50
N VAL A 34 17.25 -0.78 -8.27
CA VAL A 34 15.85 -0.94 -7.86
C VAL A 34 15.45 -2.40 -8.05
N GLN A 35 14.97 -3.02 -6.97
CA GLN A 35 14.36 -4.35 -7.01
C GLN A 35 12.84 -4.20 -6.98
N LEU A 36 12.16 -4.87 -7.92
CA LEU A 36 10.70 -4.91 -7.94
C LEU A 36 10.22 -5.97 -6.96
N LEU A 37 9.64 -5.54 -5.83
CA LEU A 37 8.99 -6.43 -4.88
C LEU A 37 7.48 -6.26 -4.98
N PRO A 38 6.70 -7.34 -4.81
CA PRO A 38 5.26 -7.22 -4.66
C PRO A 38 4.96 -6.45 -3.37
N HIS A 39 4.32 -5.29 -3.52
CA HIS A 39 3.83 -4.49 -2.40
C HIS A 39 2.32 -4.39 -2.52
N VAL A 40 1.61 -4.84 -1.48
CA VAL A 40 0.15 -4.71 -1.38
C VAL A 40 -0.13 -3.67 -0.31
N ALA A 41 -0.92 -2.67 -0.66
CA ALA A 41 -1.39 -1.67 0.30
C ALA A 41 -2.48 -2.29 1.17
N GLU A 42 -2.18 -2.49 2.45
CA GLU A 42 -3.17 -2.93 3.43
C GLU A 42 -3.90 -1.73 4.03
N ARG A 43 -5.22 -1.88 4.19
CA ARG A 43 -6.05 -0.89 4.86
C ARG A 43 -6.89 -1.58 5.93
N PRO A 44 -6.65 -1.34 7.23
CA PRO A 44 -7.52 -1.85 8.27
C PRO A 44 -8.88 -1.16 8.16
N LEU A 45 -9.94 -1.96 8.11
CA LEU A 45 -11.31 -1.50 8.07
C LEU A 45 -12.02 -2.00 9.33
N PRO A 46 -12.68 -1.11 10.10
CA PRO A 46 -13.45 -1.56 11.24
C PRO A 46 -14.65 -2.38 10.75
N GLY A 47 -14.92 -3.49 11.43
CA GLY A 47 -16.06 -4.36 11.15
C GLY A 47 -16.52 -5.05 12.43
N ARG A 48 -17.79 -5.42 12.47
CA ARG A 48 -18.37 -6.26 13.52
C ARG A 48 -18.81 -7.57 12.89
N ILE A 49 -18.64 -8.66 13.64
CA ILE A 49 -19.17 -9.97 13.27
C ILE A 49 -20.52 -10.12 13.96
N GLU A 50 -21.52 -10.54 13.20
CA GLU A 50 -22.87 -10.80 13.68
C GLU A 50 -23.29 -12.22 13.32
N ALA A 51 -24.20 -12.79 14.09
CA ALA A 51 -24.73 -14.12 13.80
C ALA A 51 -25.56 -14.08 12.50
N ILE A 52 -25.41 -15.10 11.66
CA ILE A 52 -26.22 -15.23 10.43
C ILE A 52 -27.71 -15.38 10.80
N HIS A 53 -27.98 -16.05 11.93
CA HIS A 53 -29.32 -16.25 12.47
C HIS A 53 -29.33 -15.88 13.95
N ASP A 54 -30.17 -14.93 14.31
CA ASP A 54 -30.49 -14.58 15.69
C ASP A 54 -32.01 -14.69 15.87
N VAL A 55 -32.46 -15.30 16.97
CA VAL A 55 -33.87 -15.59 17.21
C VAL A 55 -34.23 -15.24 18.64
N GLU A 56 -35.14 -14.29 18.80
CA GLU A 56 -35.73 -13.95 20.09
C GLU A 56 -36.82 -14.96 20.46
N ILE A 57 -36.64 -15.69 21.57
CA ILE A 57 -37.63 -16.65 22.05
C ILE A 57 -38.65 -15.93 22.92
N ARG A 58 -39.92 -15.93 22.48
CA ARG A 58 -41.05 -15.36 23.21
C ARG A 58 -42.09 -16.40 23.55
N ALA A 59 -42.74 -16.23 24.70
CA ALA A 59 -43.88 -17.04 25.09
C ALA A 59 -45.06 -16.79 24.13
N ARG A 60 -45.74 -17.86 23.71
CA ARG A 60 -46.94 -17.77 22.84
C ARG A 60 -48.22 -17.41 23.60
N THR A 61 -48.21 -17.62 24.91
CA THR A 61 -49.36 -17.44 25.80
C THR A 61 -48.87 -16.84 27.10
N GLU A 62 -49.74 -16.10 27.78
CA GLU A 62 -49.50 -15.61 29.13
C GLU A 62 -49.41 -16.76 30.13
N GLY A 63 -48.59 -16.60 31.16
CA GLY A 63 -48.38 -17.62 32.19
C GLY A 63 -47.07 -17.42 32.95
N THR A 64 -46.93 -18.09 34.09
CA THR A 64 -45.71 -18.03 34.91
C THR A 64 -44.74 -19.13 34.50
N ILE A 65 -43.44 -18.84 34.47
CA ILE A 65 -42.41 -19.86 34.17
C ILE A 65 -42.34 -20.86 35.33
N VAL A 66 -42.70 -22.11 35.06
CA VAL A 66 -42.67 -23.21 36.02
C VAL A 66 -41.31 -23.90 36.02
N GLN A 67 -40.74 -24.13 34.83
CA GLN A 67 -39.51 -24.90 34.68
C GLN A 67 -38.74 -24.50 33.42
N ARG A 68 -37.40 -24.45 33.55
CA ARG A 68 -36.43 -24.33 32.47
C ARG A 68 -35.84 -25.72 32.16
N HIS A 69 -35.75 -26.05 30.86
CA HIS A 69 -35.34 -27.38 30.37
C HIS A 69 -33.97 -27.37 29.66
N PHE A 70 -33.21 -26.28 29.76
CA PHE A 70 -31.87 -26.13 29.20
C PHE A 70 -30.92 -25.48 30.21
N GLN A 71 -29.63 -25.60 29.94
CA GLN A 71 -28.55 -24.94 30.69
C GLN A 71 -27.99 -23.78 29.86
N ASP A 72 -27.44 -22.76 30.52
CA ASP A 72 -26.92 -21.59 29.82
C ASP A 72 -25.70 -21.97 28.96
N GLY A 73 -25.70 -21.53 27.70
CA GLY A 73 -24.70 -21.92 26.69
C GLY A 73 -24.90 -23.30 26.07
N GLN A 74 -25.93 -24.06 26.47
CA GLN A 74 -26.24 -25.35 25.87
C GLN A 74 -26.70 -25.19 24.42
N TYR A 75 -26.21 -26.07 23.55
CA TYR A 75 -26.73 -26.18 22.19
C TYR A 75 -28.13 -26.82 22.19
N VAL A 76 -29.10 -26.12 21.59
CA VAL A 76 -30.50 -26.56 21.48
C VAL A 76 -30.89 -26.72 20.01
N ARG A 77 -31.81 -27.64 19.74
CA ARG A 77 -32.33 -27.93 18.40
C ARG A 77 -33.75 -27.40 18.25
N LYS A 78 -34.15 -27.20 17.00
CA LYS A 78 -35.53 -26.82 16.69
C LYS A 78 -36.50 -27.89 17.20
N GLY A 79 -37.48 -27.46 18.00
CA GLY A 79 -38.48 -28.34 18.60
C GLY A 79 -38.18 -28.76 20.03
N ASP A 80 -36.98 -28.48 20.55
CA ASP A 80 -36.67 -28.74 21.94
C ASP A 80 -37.55 -27.89 22.86
N ARG A 81 -38.01 -28.51 23.95
CA ARG A 81 -38.77 -27.80 24.99
C ARG A 81 -37.79 -26.96 25.79
N LEU A 82 -37.96 -25.64 25.77
CA LEU A 82 -37.10 -24.72 26.51
C LEU A 82 -37.72 -24.32 27.86
N PHE A 83 -39.02 -24.04 27.87
CA PHE A 83 -39.75 -23.54 29.04
C PHE A 83 -41.08 -24.27 29.22
N THR A 84 -41.60 -24.23 30.44
CA THR A 84 -42.97 -24.67 30.78
C THR A 84 -43.69 -23.53 31.47
N LEU A 85 -44.88 -23.20 30.98
CA LEU A 85 -45.72 -22.12 31.49
C LEU A 85 -46.95 -22.70 32.17
N ARG A 86 -47.47 -22.03 33.21
CA ARG A 86 -48.74 -22.33 33.88
C ARG A 86 -49.58 -21.08 34.02
#